data_AF-A0A2D0NAH2-F1
#
_entry.id   AF-A0A2D0NAH2-F1
#
_cell.length_a   1.000
_cell.length_b   1.000
_cell.length_c   1.000
_cell.angle_alpha   90.00
_cell.angle_beta   90.00
_cell.angle_gamma   90.00
#
_symmetry.space_group_name_H-M   'P 1'
#
loop_
_entity.id
_entity.type
_entity.pdbx_description
1 polymer ?
#
loop_
_entity_poly.entity_id
_entity_poly.type
_entity_poly.pdbx_seq_one_letter_code
_entity_poly.pdbx_strand_id
1 'polypeptide(L)'
;MVKKIGAPVRRDIEDKCMKDMRSRVFQHMLKTRGWKYRAFLRYLRLFKYAAFSPTRGEFLESYYTLMRYLDDVVDGDAPLPPEYPDEASYILQKIEFSKLPLHPEDEVDYLMCYCFEVADRFGADFREETSDILNSLLFDARRRGHLEIFPHEELSNHFHKMDIRGTIRATLKVFNEDPDKYLFLEPLGMASRYQFDLEDFEADIAAGYVNISREECDQWGITRAHLYDSSSLPIRRWFRWKAEAGLALLEEHHRRLPQGRFSLLSRATFPLVYEAPARKRFMQVLRECKV
;
A
#
# COMPACT_ATOMS: atom_id res chain seq x y z
N MET A 1 -16.99 38.19 26.15
CA MET A 1 -18.24 37.65 25.58
C MET A 1 -17.88 36.97 24.27
N VAL A 2 -17.55 35.68 24.33
CA VAL A 2 -17.07 34.90 23.17
C VAL A 2 -18.29 34.52 22.33
N LYS A 3 -18.35 35.02 21.09
CA LYS A 3 -19.39 34.65 20.13
C LYS A 3 -19.32 33.15 19.86
N LYS A 4 -20.44 32.47 20.07
CA LYS A 4 -20.69 31.07 19.72
C LYS A 4 -20.24 30.81 18.28
N ILE A 5 -19.32 29.86 18.13
CA ILE A 5 -18.91 29.29 16.85
C ILE A 5 -20.11 28.53 16.27
N GLY A 6 -20.17 28.52 14.94
CA GLY A 6 -21.29 28.16 14.08
C GLY A 6 -21.94 26.79 14.28
N ALA A 7 -23.07 26.65 13.59
CA ALA A 7 -24.10 25.64 13.72
C ALA A 7 -23.66 24.17 13.52
N PRO A 8 -24.45 23.17 13.99
CA PRO A 8 -24.11 21.74 14.01
C PRO A 8 -24.26 21.01 12.67
N VAL A 9 -24.44 21.73 11.56
CA VAL A 9 -24.92 21.14 10.28
C VAL A 9 -23.81 20.40 9.48
N ARG A 10 -22.53 20.53 9.86
CA ARG A 10 -21.40 19.94 9.11
C ARG A 10 -21.06 18.49 9.47
N ARG A 11 -21.15 18.08 10.75
CA ARG A 11 -20.77 16.71 11.17
C ARG A 11 -21.63 15.61 10.58
N ASP A 12 -22.93 15.86 10.43
CA ASP A 12 -23.86 14.83 9.94
C ASP A 12 -23.63 14.52 8.45
N ILE A 13 -23.20 15.51 7.66
CA ILE A 13 -22.84 15.34 6.25
C ILE A 13 -21.53 14.57 6.14
N GLU A 14 -20.53 14.97 6.94
CA GLU A 14 -19.23 14.31 7.03
C GLU A 14 -19.38 12.82 7.41
N ASP A 15 -20.14 12.52 8.47
CA ASP A 15 -20.40 11.16 8.95
C ASP A 15 -21.11 10.27 7.92
N LYS A 16 -22.01 10.85 7.13
CA LYS A 16 -22.73 10.12 6.08
C LYS A 16 -21.80 9.81 4.91
N CYS A 17 -21.07 10.80 4.39
CA CYS A 17 -20.13 10.62 3.28
C CYS A 17 -19.09 9.54 3.59
N MET A 18 -18.55 9.51 4.81
CA MET A 18 -17.58 8.49 5.23
C MET A 18 -18.14 7.07 5.27
N LYS A 19 -19.35 6.89 5.83
CA LYS A 19 -20.00 5.58 5.92
C LYS A 19 -20.36 5.05 4.53
N ASP A 20 -20.80 5.94 3.65
CA ASP A 20 -21.15 5.61 2.27
C ASP A 20 -19.89 5.23 1.47
N MET A 21 -18.80 6.00 1.59
CA MET A 21 -17.51 5.67 0.95
C MET A 21 -16.93 4.35 1.45
N ARG A 22 -16.88 4.13 2.77
CA ARG A 22 -16.44 2.85 3.35
C ARG A 22 -17.26 1.67 2.85
N SER A 23 -18.58 1.84 2.81
CA SER A 23 -19.48 0.81 2.30
C SER A 23 -19.26 0.57 0.80
N ARG A 24 -19.07 1.63 0.00
CA ARG A 24 -18.81 1.55 -1.44
C ARG A 24 -17.50 0.81 -1.73
N VAL A 25 -16.40 1.20 -1.08
CA VAL A 25 -15.08 0.58 -1.23
C VAL A 25 -15.13 -0.88 -0.80
N PHE A 26 -15.70 -1.19 0.37
CA PHE A 26 -15.80 -2.58 0.82
C PHE A 26 -16.67 -3.45 -0.09
N GLN A 27 -17.81 -2.92 -0.57
CA GLN A 27 -18.66 -3.66 -1.52
C GLN A 27 -17.98 -3.84 -2.87
N HIS A 28 -17.27 -2.82 -3.35
CA HIS A 28 -16.47 -2.92 -4.57
C HIS A 28 -15.41 -4.02 -4.44
N MET A 29 -14.57 -3.97 -3.40
CA MET A 29 -13.52 -4.96 -3.15
C MET A 29 -14.06 -6.39 -2.99
N LEU A 30 -15.22 -6.55 -2.32
CA LEU A 30 -15.87 -7.86 -2.17
C LEU A 30 -16.37 -8.41 -3.52
N LYS A 31 -16.79 -7.53 -4.45
CA LYS A 31 -17.26 -7.90 -5.78
C LYS A 31 -16.11 -8.21 -6.73
N THR A 32 -15.06 -7.40 -6.73
CA THR A 32 -13.98 -7.47 -7.73
C THR A 32 -12.86 -8.44 -7.36
N ARG A 33 -12.52 -8.60 -6.07
CA ARG A 33 -11.29 -9.31 -5.65
C ARG A 33 -11.49 -10.50 -4.69
N GLY A 34 -12.68 -11.09 -4.66
CA GLY A 34 -12.92 -12.50 -4.25
C GLY A 34 -12.58 -12.90 -2.81
N TRP A 35 -11.86 -14.03 -2.63
CA TRP A 35 -11.56 -14.62 -1.31
C TRP A 35 -10.35 -13.98 -0.60
N LYS A 36 -9.35 -13.49 -1.36
CA LYS A 36 -8.15 -12.82 -0.84
C LYS A 36 -8.53 -11.63 0.05
N TYR A 37 -9.49 -10.81 -0.40
CA TYR A 37 -9.96 -9.66 0.38
C TYR A 37 -10.90 -9.98 1.52
N ARG A 38 -11.64 -11.10 1.46
CA ARG A 38 -12.40 -11.58 2.62
C ARG A 38 -11.47 -11.98 3.77
N ALA A 39 -10.32 -12.56 3.47
CA ALA A 39 -9.28 -12.82 4.47
C ALA A 39 -8.68 -11.50 4.99
N PHE A 40 -8.33 -10.57 4.10
CA PHE A 40 -7.82 -9.26 4.49
C PHE A 40 -8.79 -8.47 5.40
N LEU A 41 -10.06 -8.36 5.03
CA LEU A 41 -11.08 -7.66 5.85
C LEU A 41 -11.30 -8.35 7.21
N ARG A 42 -11.12 -9.68 7.28
CA ARG A 42 -11.12 -10.40 8.57
C ARG A 42 -9.90 -10.02 9.41
N TYR A 43 -8.71 -9.91 8.83
CA TYR A 43 -7.52 -9.44 9.52
C TYR A 43 -7.64 -7.97 9.93
N LEU A 44 -8.16 -7.10 9.08
CA LEU A 44 -8.42 -5.69 9.41
C LEU A 44 -9.37 -5.56 10.61
N ARG A 45 -10.43 -6.37 10.65
CA ARG A 45 -11.32 -6.47 11.82
C ARG A 45 -10.59 -7.03 13.04
N LEU A 46 -9.81 -8.09 12.89
CA LEU A 46 -9.00 -8.65 13.97
C LEU A 46 -8.05 -7.60 14.55
N PHE A 47 -7.37 -6.82 13.70
CA PHE A 47 -6.46 -5.75 14.09
C PHE A 47 -7.17 -4.57 14.70
N LYS A 48 -8.37 -4.22 14.23
CA LYS A 48 -9.23 -3.23 14.90
C LYS A 48 -9.48 -3.60 16.36
N TYR A 49 -9.69 -4.89 16.66
CA TYR A 49 -9.86 -5.36 18.04
C TYR A 49 -8.52 -5.57 18.77
N ALA A 50 -7.47 -5.96 18.06
CA ALA A 50 -6.14 -6.21 18.61
C ALA A 50 -5.31 -4.93 18.84
N ALA A 51 -5.63 -3.80 18.21
CA ALA A 51 -4.99 -2.51 18.46
C ALA A 51 -5.28 -1.94 19.87
N PHE A 52 -6.03 -2.67 20.70
CA PHE A 52 -6.36 -2.38 22.10
C PHE A 52 -6.97 -0.98 22.36
N SER A 53 -7.41 -0.29 21.30
CA SER A 53 -8.02 1.04 21.35
C SER A 53 -9.05 1.17 20.22
N PRO A 54 -10.34 1.40 20.55
CA PRO A 54 -11.38 1.61 19.55
C PRO A 54 -11.03 2.70 18.53
N THR A 55 -10.40 3.77 18.98
CA THR A 55 -9.97 4.91 18.15
C THR A 55 -8.91 4.51 17.12
N ARG A 56 -7.90 3.73 17.51
CA ARG A 56 -6.88 3.23 16.57
C ARG A 56 -7.47 2.28 15.54
N GLY A 57 -8.42 1.45 15.96
CA GLY A 57 -9.12 0.55 15.05
C GLY A 57 -10.06 1.26 14.07
N GLU A 58 -10.72 2.34 14.51
CA GLU A 58 -11.52 3.24 13.67
C GLU A 58 -10.65 3.96 12.64
N PHE A 59 -9.49 4.47 13.06
CA PHE A 59 -8.49 5.06 12.17
C PHE A 59 -8.00 4.04 11.14
N LEU A 60 -7.54 2.86 11.58
CA LEU A 60 -6.99 1.83 10.70
C LEU A 60 -7.99 1.46 9.59
N GLU A 61 -9.25 1.28 9.94
CA GLU A 61 -10.30 0.94 8.98
C GLU A 61 -10.53 2.07 7.96
N SER A 62 -10.59 3.31 8.43
CA SER A 62 -10.90 4.48 7.60
C SER A 62 -9.72 4.89 6.72
N TYR A 63 -8.51 4.87 7.28
CA TYR A 63 -7.27 5.17 6.58
C TYR A 63 -6.98 4.11 5.50
N TYR A 64 -7.23 2.83 5.81
CA TYR A 64 -7.14 1.78 4.80
C TYR A 64 -8.16 1.99 3.67
N THR A 65 -9.42 2.33 3.99
CA THR A 65 -10.43 2.65 2.98
C THR A 65 -9.99 3.81 2.08
N LEU A 66 -9.44 4.87 2.68
CA LEU A 66 -8.93 6.03 1.96
C LEU A 66 -7.84 5.62 0.96
N MET A 67 -6.79 4.96 1.44
CA MET A 67 -5.64 4.60 0.60
C MET A 67 -6.03 3.58 -0.47
N ARG A 68 -6.88 2.60 -0.14
CA ARG A 68 -7.39 1.63 -1.12
C ARG A 68 -8.22 2.30 -2.22
N TYR A 69 -9.09 3.25 -1.89
CA TYR A 69 -9.88 3.93 -2.91
C TYR A 69 -8.99 4.72 -3.88
N LEU A 70 -7.97 5.40 -3.36
CA LEU A 70 -7.02 6.14 -4.17
C LEU A 70 -6.20 5.22 -5.08
N ASP A 71 -5.73 4.09 -4.55
CA ASP A 71 -5.08 3.01 -5.30
C ASP A 71 -6.00 2.47 -6.41
N ASP A 72 -7.26 2.15 -6.08
CA ASP A 72 -8.25 1.66 -7.05
C ASP A 72 -8.52 2.70 -8.16
N VAL A 73 -8.50 4.01 -7.87
CA VAL A 73 -8.62 5.05 -8.91
C VAL A 73 -7.39 5.05 -9.81
N VAL A 74 -6.18 4.99 -9.24
CA VAL A 74 -4.92 4.96 -10.00
C VAL A 74 -4.85 3.74 -10.92
N ASP A 75 -5.22 2.57 -10.41
CA ASP A 75 -5.26 1.31 -11.16
C ASP A 75 -6.43 1.24 -12.17
N GLY A 76 -7.40 2.16 -12.04
CA GLY A 76 -8.62 2.23 -12.85
C GLY A 76 -9.66 1.15 -12.52
N ASP A 77 -9.57 0.57 -11.33
CA ASP A 77 -10.60 -0.28 -10.73
C ASP A 77 -11.80 0.55 -10.22
N ALA A 78 -11.55 1.82 -9.86
CA ALA A 78 -12.56 2.81 -9.53
C ALA A 78 -12.58 3.95 -10.58
N PRO A 79 -13.77 4.54 -10.85
CA PRO A 79 -13.86 5.65 -11.79
C PRO A 79 -13.14 6.89 -11.24
N LEU A 80 -12.36 7.55 -12.11
CA LEU A 80 -11.84 8.89 -11.87
C LEU A 80 -13.00 9.88 -11.68
N PRO A 81 -12.96 10.77 -10.68
CA PRO A 81 -13.99 11.81 -10.55
C PRO A 81 -13.98 12.74 -11.78
N PRO A 82 -15.17 13.09 -12.31
CA PRO A 82 -15.29 13.72 -13.64
C PRO A 82 -14.68 15.12 -13.74
N GLU A 83 -14.37 15.76 -12.61
CA GLU A 83 -13.74 17.07 -12.53
C GLU A 83 -12.23 17.02 -12.84
N TYR A 84 -11.62 15.84 -12.84
CA TYR A 84 -10.18 15.66 -13.05
C TYR A 84 -9.89 15.11 -14.46
N PRO A 85 -8.84 15.62 -15.13
CA PRO A 85 -8.51 15.20 -16.49
C PRO A 85 -7.85 13.81 -16.56
N ASP A 86 -7.12 13.43 -15.50
CA ASP A 86 -6.39 12.17 -15.39
C ASP A 86 -6.11 11.82 -13.91
N GLU A 87 -5.72 10.57 -13.66
CA GLU A 87 -5.42 10.03 -12.33
C GLU A 87 -4.25 10.77 -11.66
N ALA A 88 -3.23 11.16 -12.43
CA ALA A 88 -2.06 11.86 -11.89
C ALA A 88 -2.44 13.25 -11.33
N SER A 89 -3.29 13.98 -12.04
CA SER A 89 -3.84 15.28 -11.61
C SER A 89 -4.69 15.14 -10.36
N TYR A 90 -5.46 14.05 -10.26
CA TYR A 90 -6.23 13.74 -9.06
C TYR A 90 -5.33 13.50 -7.85
N ILE A 91 -4.32 12.62 -7.97
CA ILE A 91 -3.40 12.34 -6.86
C ILE A 91 -2.57 13.56 -6.49
N LEU A 92 -2.14 14.38 -7.45
CA LEU A 92 -1.45 15.65 -7.18
C LEU A 92 -2.29 16.58 -6.30
N GLN A 93 -3.59 16.72 -6.60
CA GLN A 93 -4.49 17.53 -5.76
C GLN A 93 -4.58 16.95 -4.34
N LYS A 94 -4.66 15.61 -4.19
CA LYS A 94 -4.67 14.96 -2.86
C LYS A 94 -3.37 15.11 -2.09
N ILE A 95 -2.22 15.14 -2.76
CA ILE A 95 -0.93 15.45 -2.13
C ILE A 95 -0.97 16.85 -1.55
N GLU A 96 -1.41 17.85 -2.33
CA GLU A 96 -1.49 19.23 -1.83
C GLU A 96 -2.50 19.38 -0.69
N PHE A 97 -3.67 18.75 -0.82
CA PHE A 97 -4.68 18.74 0.24
C PHE A 97 -4.15 18.11 1.54
N SER A 98 -3.40 17.01 1.46
CA SER A 98 -2.86 16.31 2.64
C SER A 98 -1.90 17.16 3.48
N LYS A 99 -1.22 18.14 2.86
CA LYS A 99 -0.31 19.07 3.55
C LYS A 99 -1.06 20.12 4.35
N LEU A 100 -2.19 20.58 3.81
CA LEU A 100 -3.03 21.62 4.42
C LEU A 100 -4.52 21.29 4.17
N PRO A 101 -5.11 20.41 5.00
CA PRO A 101 -6.46 19.87 4.78
C PRO A 101 -7.54 20.90 5.15
N LEU A 102 -7.67 21.91 4.30
CA LEU A 102 -8.66 22.98 4.41
C LEU A 102 -9.61 22.91 3.22
N HIS A 103 -10.89 23.16 3.46
CA HIS A 103 -11.92 23.22 2.41
C HIS A 103 -12.03 21.92 1.58
N PRO A 104 -12.45 20.79 2.18
CA PRO A 104 -12.61 19.53 1.45
C PRO A 104 -13.55 19.66 0.25
N GLU A 105 -13.12 19.19 -0.91
CA GLU A 105 -13.84 19.34 -2.19
C GLU A 105 -14.62 18.08 -2.57
N ASP A 106 -14.13 16.90 -2.19
CA ASP A 106 -14.76 15.61 -2.46
C ASP A 106 -14.79 14.67 -1.25
N GLU A 107 -15.40 13.49 -1.42
CA GLU A 107 -15.54 12.48 -0.36
C GLU A 107 -14.20 11.98 0.18
N VAL A 108 -13.14 11.97 -0.65
CA VAL A 108 -11.79 11.56 -0.24
C VAL A 108 -11.19 12.61 0.70
N ASP A 109 -11.36 13.90 0.39
CA ASP A 109 -10.89 14.99 1.25
C ASP A 109 -11.58 14.96 2.62
N TYR A 110 -12.89 14.73 2.65
CA TYR A 110 -13.63 14.56 3.91
C TYR A 110 -13.12 13.35 4.71
N LEU A 111 -12.88 12.21 4.06
CA LEU A 111 -12.35 11.02 4.72
C LEU A 111 -10.92 11.24 5.23
N MET A 112 -10.10 11.97 4.48
CA MET A 112 -8.73 12.31 4.89
C MET A 112 -8.72 13.23 6.12
N CYS A 113 -9.53 14.29 6.11
CA CYS A 113 -9.75 15.16 7.28
C CYS A 113 -10.12 14.33 8.51
N TYR A 114 -11.11 13.46 8.37
CA TYR A 114 -11.53 12.60 9.48
C TYR A 114 -10.42 11.65 9.95
N CYS A 115 -9.65 11.05 9.04
CA CYS A 115 -8.52 10.22 9.44
C CYS A 115 -7.53 11.00 10.31
N PHE A 116 -7.19 12.24 9.93
CA PHE A 116 -6.33 13.10 10.73
C PHE A 116 -6.96 13.49 12.07
N GLU A 117 -8.25 13.81 12.11
CA GLU A 117 -8.95 14.08 13.37
C GLU A 117 -8.99 12.87 14.31
N VAL A 118 -9.17 11.65 13.78
CA VAL A 118 -9.15 10.43 14.58
C VAL A 118 -7.73 10.13 15.07
N ALA A 119 -6.72 10.40 14.24
CA ALA A 119 -5.31 10.28 14.61
C ALA A 119 -4.92 11.20 15.78
N ASP A 120 -5.35 12.45 15.73
CA ASP A 120 -5.12 13.44 16.79
C ASP A 120 -5.68 12.96 18.14
N ARG A 121 -6.82 12.25 18.15
CA ARG A 121 -7.42 11.70 19.38
C ARG A 121 -6.56 10.66 20.09
N PHE A 122 -5.62 10.01 19.39
CA PHE A 122 -4.62 9.13 20.01
C PHE A 122 -3.19 9.67 19.92
N GLY A 123 -3.03 10.95 19.60
CA GLY A 123 -1.77 11.69 19.69
C GLY A 123 -0.75 11.34 18.61
N ALA A 124 -1.21 11.01 17.40
CA ALA A 124 -0.32 10.72 16.27
C ALA A 124 -0.64 11.60 15.06
N ASP A 125 0.40 11.98 14.32
CA ASP A 125 0.30 12.65 13.02
C ASP A 125 0.68 11.65 11.91
N PHE A 126 -0.11 11.60 10.83
CA PHE A 126 0.08 10.70 9.68
C PHE A 126 0.35 11.44 8.37
N ARG A 127 0.57 12.76 8.40
CA ARG A 127 0.80 13.54 7.18
C ARG A 127 2.04 13.10 6.40
N GLU A 128 3.12 12.75 7.10
CA GLU A 128 4.35 12.25 6.48
C GLU A 128 4.09 10.93 5.73
N GLU A 129 3.47 9.95 6.39
CA GLU A 129 3.15 8.66 5.78
C GLU A 129 2.12 8.78 4.66
N THR A 130 1.15 9.68 4.82
CA THR A 130 0.18 10.00 3.77
C THR A 130 0.90 10.56 2.55
N SER A 131 1.82 11.51 2.75
CA SER A 131 2.59 12.09 1.66
C SER A 131 3.44 11.03 0.95
N ASP A 132 4.08 10.14 1.68
CA ASP A 132 4.87 9.05 1.12
C ASP A 132 4.02 8.12 0.24
N ILE A 133 2.90 7.64 0.76
CA ILE A 133 2.00 6.73 0.03
C ILE A 133 1.43 7.43 -1.21
N LEU A 134 0.97 8.68 -1.09
CA LEU A 134 0.42 9.43 -2.22
C LEU A 134 1.46 9.73 -3.31
N ASN A 135 2.72 10.01 -2.94
CA ASN A 135 3.78 10.19 -3.92
C ASN A 135 4.14 8.87 -4.63
N SER A 136 4.00 7.72 -3.96
CA SER A 136 4.09 6.42 -4.62
C SER A 136 2.96 6.23 -5.63
N LEU A 137 1.71 6.52 -5.24
CA LEU A 137 0.56 6.44 -6.14
C LEU A 137 0.68 7.39 -7.34
N LEU A 138 1.26 8.58 -7.15
CA LEU A 138 1.52 9.53 -8.23
C LEU A 138 2.52 8.97 -9.26
N PHE A 139 3.54 8.24 -8.80
CA PHE A 139 4.47 7.58 -9.70
C PHE A 139 3.76 6.53 -10.56
N ASP A 140 2.90 5.71 -9.94
CA ASP A 140 2.11 4.70 -10.67
C ASP A 140 1.11 5.34 -11.64
N ALA A 141 0.39 6.39 -11.22
CA ALA A 141 -0.54 7.12 -12.08
C ALA A 141 0.14 7.70 -13.34
N ARG A 142 1.40 8.13 -13.25
CA ARG A 142 2.16 8.69 -14.38
C ARG A 142 2.67 7.66 -15.37
N ARG A 143 2.88 6.42 -14.93
CA ARG A 143 3.49 5.36 -15.75
C ARG A 143 2.51 4.31 -16.25
N ARG A 144 1.29 4.29 -15.73
CA ARG A 144 0.24 3.35 -16.14
C ARG A 144 0.00 3.39 -17.64
N GLY A 145 -0.14 2.22 -18.26
CA GLY A 145 -0.34 2.10 -19.71
C GLY A 145 0.90 2.34 -20.60
N HIS A 146 2.05 2.71 -20.04
CA HIS A 146 3.23 3.09 -20.83
C HIS A 146 4.26 1.97 -21.03
N LEU A 147 4.24 0.92 -20.21
CA LEU A 147 5.22 -0.17 -20.20
C LEU A 147 6.67 0.35 -20.17
N GLU A 148 6.89 1.41 -19.41
CA GLU A 148 8.19 2.04 -19.28
C GLU A 148 9.10 1.22 -18.36
N ILE A 149 10.36 1.05 -18.78
CA ILE A 149 11.40 0.32 -18.03
C ILE A 149 12.34 1.34 -17.39
N PHE A 150 12.16 1.50 -16.10
CA PHE A 150 12.92 2.45 -15.28
C PHE A 150 14.24 1.84 -14.77
N PRO A 151 15.25 2.67 -14.47
CA PRO A 151 16.43 2.24 -13.72
C PRO A 151 16.07 1.71 -12.33
N HIS A 152 16.92 0.83 -11.79
CA HIS A 152 16.75 0.24 -10.47
C HIS A 152 16.66 1.31 -9.38
N GLU A 153 17.50 2.35 -9.45
CA GLU A 153 17.50 3.43 -8.47
C GLU A 153 16.15 4.14 -8.41
N GLU A 154 15.53 4.39 -9.56
CA GLU A 154 14.24 5.07 -9.66
C GLU A 154 13.11 4.19 -9.12
N LEU A 155 13.00 2.94 -9.59
CA LEU A 155 12.02 1.98 -9.07
C LEU A 155 12.19 1.74 -7.57
N SER A 156 13.44 1.60 -7.11
CA SER A 156 13.74 1.38 -5.69
C SER A 156 13.38 2.60 -4.86
N ASN A 157 13.65 3.81 -5.34
CA ASN A 157 13.26 5.04 -4.66
C ASN A 157 11.74 5.12 -4.46
N HIS A 158 10.95 4.69 -5.45
CA HIS A 158 9.49 4.63 -5.32
C HIS A 158 9.04 3.50 -4.36
N PHE A 159 9.43 2.25 -4.61
CA PHE A 159 8.94 1.13 -3.80
C PHE A 159 9.47 1.12 -2.36
N HIS A 160 10.77 1.40 -2.15
CA HIS A 160 11.36 1.33 -0.81
C HIS A 160 11.10 2.59 0.01
N LYS A 161 11.37 3.77 -0.56
CA LYS A 161 11.37 5.01 0.22
C LYS A 161 10.00 5.67 0.34
N MET A 162 9.07 5.36 -0.57
CA MET A 162 7.71 5.94 -0.54
C MET A 162 6.71 4.90 -0.05
N ASP A 163 6.49 3.80 -0.77
CA ASP A 163 5.48 2.79 -0.40
C ASP A 163 5.83 2.08 0.92
N ILE A 164 6.98 1.39 0.97
CA ILE A 164 7.36 0.58 2.15
C ILE A 164 7.53 1.45 3.39
N ARG A 165 8.23 2.60 3.27
CA ARG A 165 8.41 3.51 4.40
C ARG A 165 7.07 4.03 4.91
N GLY A 166 6.23 4.60 4.05
CA GLY A 166 4.95 5.19 4.44
C GLY A 166 4.02 4.15 5.07
N THR A 167 3.86 3.00 4.42
CA THR A 167 2.96 1.92 4.87
C THR A 167 3.42 1.29 6.18
N ILE A 168 4.73 1.01 6.34
CA ILE A 168 5.25 0.42 7.58
C ILE A 168 5.18 1.43 8.73
N ARG A 169 5.62 2.68 8.53
CA ARG A 169 5.57 3.71 9.59
C ARG A 169 4.14 3.96 10.07
N ALA A 170 3.17 4.04 9.14
CA ALA A 170 1.77 4.23 9.47
C ALA A 170 1.27 3.04 10.32
N THR A 171 1.60 1.82 9.91
CA THR A 171 1.24 0.61 10.64
C THR A 171 1.84 0.63 12.05
N LEU A 172 3.12 0.97 12.20
CA LEU A 172 3.78 1.07 13.51
C LEU A 172 3.08 2.09 14.43
N LYS A 173 2.74 3.28 13.91
CA LYS A 173 1.98 4.30 14.66
C LYS A 173 0.63 3.77 15.14
N VAL A 174 -0.10 3.05 14.29
CA VAL A 174 -1.38 2.41 14.66
C VAL A 174 -1.20 1.41 15.80
N PHE A 175 -0.13 0.62 15.80
CA PHE A 175 0.17 -0.33 16.88
C PHE A 175 0.89 0.28 18.09
N ASN A 176 1.02 1.62 18.13
CA ASN A 176 1.72 2.34 19.19
C ASN A 176 3.18 1.89 19.34
N GLU A 177 3.81 1.56 18.21
CA GLU A 177 5.25 1.32 18.08
C GLU A 177 5.95 2.59 17.60
N ASP A 178 7.25 2.67 17.85
CA ASP A 178 8.09 3.73 17.30
C ASP A 178 8.20 3.58 15.77
N PRO A 179 7.76 4.58 14.97
CA PRO A 179 7.81 4.52 13.51
C PRO A 179 9.23 4.38 12.97
N ASP A 180 10.27 4.84 13.67
CA ASP A 180 11.66 4.72 13.21
C ASP A 180 12.17 3.27 13.24
N LYS A 181 11.43 2.37 13.92
CA LYS A 181 11.68 0.92 13.84
C LYS A 181 11.41 0.33 12.45
N TYR A 182 10.84 1.07 11.51
CA TYR A 182 10.62 0.59 10.13
C TYR A 182 11.91 0.08 9.48
N LEU A 183 13.08 0.63 9.85
CA LEU A 183 14.40 0.20 9.37
C LEU A 183 14.70 -1.30 9.68
N PHE A 184 14.13 -1.83 10.76
CA PHE A 184 14.24 -3.26 11.08
C PHE A 184 13.25 -4.13 10.30
N LEU A 185 12.21 -3.52 9.75
CA LEU A 185 11.17 -4.17 8.94
C LEU A 185 11.37 -3.98 7.44
N GLU A 186 12.31 -3.13 7.01
CA GLU A 186 12.61 -2.89 5.61
C GLU A 186 12.85 -4.19 4.81
N PRO A 187 13.62 -5.20 5.29
CA PRO A 187 13.76 -6.45 4.55
C PRO A 187 12.43 -7.20 4.37
N LEU A 188 11.55 -7.16 5.38
CA LEU A 188 10.22 -7.76 5.27
C LEU A 188 9.34 -7.01 4.28
N GLY A 189 9.33 -5.68 4.33
CA GLY A 189 8.62 -4.84 3.35
C GLY A 189 9.07 -5.13 1.92
N MET A 190 10.38 -5.30 1.72
CA MET A 190 10.93 -5.65 0.42
C MET A 190 10.59 -7.05 -0.05
N ALA A 191 10.61 -8.02 0.86
CA ALA A 191 10.11 -9.35 0.54
C ALA A 191 8.63 -9.32 0.15
N SER A 192 7.79 -8.55 0.84
CA SER A 192 6.40 -8.37 0.46
C SER A 192 6.25 -7.72 -0.92
N ARG A 193 7.07 -6.72 -1.26
CA ARG A 193 7.06 -6.14 -2.62
C ARG A 193 7.43 -7.18 -3.69
N TYR A 194 8.48 -7.96 -3.45
CA TYR A 194 8.87 -9.03 -4.38
C TYR A 194 7.80 -10.11 -4.51
N GLN A 195 7.07 -10.40 -3.42
CA GLN A 195 5.91 -11.28 -3.50
C GLN A 195 4.86 -10.70 -4.45
N PHE A 196 4.50 -9.42 -4.33
CA PHE A 196 3.49 -8.78 -5.19
C PHE A 196 3.94 -8.73 -6.65
N ASP A 197 5.18 -8.31 -6.92
CA ASP A 197 5.73 -8.30 -8.29
C ASP A 197 5.64 -9.69 -8.96
N LEU A 198 5.73 -10.78 -8.18
CA LEU A 198 5.61 -12.16 -8.66
C LEU A 198 4.17 -12.68 -8.72
N GLU A 199 3.27 -12.23 -7.85
CA GLU A 199 1.85 -12.61 -7.87
C GLU A 199 1.10 -11.92 -8.99
N ASP A 200 1.39 -10.64 -9.21
CA ASP A 200 0.61 -9.74 -10.05
C ASP A 200 1.28 -9.44 -11.40
N PHE A 201 2.42 -10.09 -11.72
CA PHE A 201 3.18 -9.87 -12.96
C PHE A 201 2.31 -9.71 -14.22
N GLU A 202 1.41 -10.65 -14.49
CA GLU A 202 0.59 -10.61 -15.71
C GLU A 202 -0.44 -9.46 -15.66
N ALA A 203 -1.01 -9.18 -14.48
CA ALA A 203 -1.94 -8.09 -14.29
C ALA A 203 -1.24 -6.72 -14.43
N ASP A 204 -0.03 -6.60 -13.88
CA ASP A 204 0.82 -5.41 -13.98
C ASP A 204 1.17 -5.12 -15.45
N ILE A 205 1.65 -6.12 -16.20
CA ILE A 205 1.93 -5.96 -17.63
C ILE A 205 0.67 -5.58 -18.40
N ALA A 206 -0.49 -6.18 -18.09
CA ALA A 206 -1.77 -5.85 -18.73
C ALA A 206 -2.22 -4.41 -18.43
N ALA A 207 -1.95 -3.91 -17.22
CA ALA A 207 -2.18 -2.52 -16.83
C ALA A 207 -1.11 -1.54 -17.36
N GLY A 208 -0.05 -2.06 -17.98
CA GLY A 208 1.04 -1.27 -18.54
C GLY A 208 2.14 -0.90 -17.54
N TYR A 209 2.23 -1.58 -16.40
CA TYR A 209 3.30 -1.46 -15.42
C TYR A 209 4.42 -2.45 -15.70
N VAL A 210 5.67 -2.01 -15.62
CA VAL A 210 6.84 -2.92 -15.60
C VAL A 210 7.60 -2.71 -14.29
N ASN A 211 7.57 -3.71 -13.43
CA ASN A 211 8.25 -3.72 -12.12
C ASN A 211 9.62 -4.43 -12.17
N ILE A 212 10.12 -4.66 -13.38
CA ILE A 212 11.48 -5.14 -13.65
C ILE A 212 12.33 -3.94 -14.06
N SER A 213 13.41 -3.69 -13.33
CA SER A 213 14.36 -2.63 -13.65
C SER A 213 15.11 -2.89 -14.94
N ARG A 214 15.68 -1.83 -15.52
CA ARG A 214 16.54 -1.92 -16.70
C ARG A 214 17.72 -2.87 -16.49
N GLU A 215 18.36 -2.76 -15.34
CA GLU A 215 19.52 -3.56 -14.94
C GLU A 215 19.15 -5.05 -14.83
N GLU A 216 17.98 -5.37 -14.27
CA GLU A 216 17.46 -6.73 -14.25
C GLU A 216 17.13 -7.21 -15.67
N CYS A 217 16.57 -6.35 -16.53
CA CYS A 217 16.30 -6.72 -17.91
C CYS A 217 17.58 -7.07 -18.67
N ASP A 218 18.62 -6.24 -18.53
CA ASP A 218 19.93 -6.45 -19.14
C ASP A 218 20.60 -7.73 -18.60
N GLN A 219 20.56 -7.94 -17.29
CA GLN A 219 21.13 -9.12 -16.63
C GLN A 219 20.51 -10.43 -17.12
N TRP A 220 19.19 -10.46 -17.34
CA TRP A 220 18.46 -11.68 -17.67
C TRP A 220 18.09 -11.79 -19.16
N GLY A 221 18.46 -10.81 -19.98
CA GLY A 221 18.13 -10.77 -21.41
C GLY A 221 16.62 -10.61 -21.67
N ILE A 222 15.93 -9.86 -20.81
CA ILE A 222 14.50 -9.58 -20.94
C ILE A 222 14.32 -8.47 -21.97
N THR A 223 13.46 -8.70 -22.94
CA THR A 223 13.07 -7.73 -23.95
C THR A 223 11.59 -7.43 -23.79
N ARG A 224 11.09 -6.36 -24.41
CA ARG A 224 9.64 -6.04 -24.39
C ARG A 224 8.77 -7.21 -24.85
N ALA A 225 9.23 -8.01 -25.81
CA ALA A 225 8.48 -9.18 -26.28
C ALA A 225 8.31 -10.24 -25.18
N HIS A 226 9.32 -10.42 -24.32
CA HIS A 226 9.27 -11.39 -23.22
C HIS A 226 8.26 -10.99 -22.13
N LEU A 227 7.98 -9.70 -21.95
CA LEU A 227 7.05 -9.23 -20.92
C LEU A 227 5.63 -9.79 -21.09
N TYR A 228 5.21 -10.07 -22.33
CA TYR A 228 3.90 -10.64 -22.64
C TYR A 228 3.87 -12.18 -22.54
N ASP A 229 4.99 -12.82 -22.21
CA ASP A 229 5.09 -14.27 -22.05
C ASP A 229 5.81 -14.60 -20.74
N SER A 230 5.02 -14.78 -19.68
CA SER A 230 5.48 -15.18 -18.35
C SER A 230 6.18 -16.55 -18.34
N SER A 231 5.95 -17.38 -19.38
CA SER A 231 6.59 -18.68 -19.54
C SER A 231 7.97 -18.62 -20.21
N SER A 232 8.32 -17.47 -20.80
CA SER A 232 9.59 -17.28 -21.49
C SER A 232 10.78 -17.52 -20.56
N LEU A 233 11.85 -18.09 -21.10
CA LEU A 233 13.03 -18.47 -20.31
C LEU A 233 13.65 -17.29 -19.54
N PRO A 234 13.80 -16.07 -20.14
CA PRO A 234 14.28 -14.89 -19.41
C PRO A 234 13.41 -14.52 -18.22
N ILE A 235 12.07 -14.51 -18.38
CA ILE A 235 11.14 -14.19 -17.29
C ILE A 235 11.17 -15.25 -16.19
N ARG A 236 11.18 -16.54 -16.55
CA ARG A 236 11.29 -17.63 -15.55
C ARG A 236 12.59 -17.58 -14.76
N ARG A 237 13.70 -17.18 -15.39
CA ARG A 237 14.98 -16.94 -14.69
C ARG A 237 14.88 -15.77 -13.72
N TRP A 238 14.28 -14.66 -14.14
CA TRP A 238 14.04 -13.51 -13.26
C TRP A 238 13.11 -13.86 -12.10
N PHE A 239 11.99 -14.56 -12.34
CA PHE A 239 11.09 -15.05 -11.28
C PHE A 239 11.82 -15.87 -10.24
N ARG A 240 12.65 -16.81 -10.69
CA ARG A 240 13.46 -17.65 -9.81
C ARG A 240 14.41 -16.81 -8.96
N TRP A 241 15.17 -15.92 -9.59
CA TRP A 241 16.13 -15.05 -8.90
C TRP A 241 15.43 -14.14 -7.88
N LYS A 242 14.29 -13.53 -8.27
CA LYS A 242 13.51 -12.65 -7.38
C LYS A 242 12.96 -13.42 -6.17
N ALA A 243 12.53 -14.67 -6.36
CA ALA A 243 12.10 -15.55 -5.28
C ALA A 243 13.25 -15.97 -4.34
N GLU A 244 14.43 -16.30 -4.88
CA GLU A 244 15.64 -16.57 -4.09
C GLU A 244 16.07 -15.34 -3.28
N ALA A 245 16.10 -14.16 -3.90
CA ALA A 245 16.40 -12.89 -3.23
C ALA A 245 15.35 -12.55 -2.16
N GLY A 246 14.07 -12.81 -2.43
CA GLY A 246 12.98 -12.67 -1.48
C GLY A 246 13.13 -13.54 -0.24
N LEU A 247 13.56 -14.80 -0.39
CA LEU A 247 13.85 -15.67 0.76
C LEU A 247 15.03 -15.16 1.59
N ALA A 248 16.08 -14.66 0.94
CA ALA A 248 17.22 -14.06 1.64
C ALA A 248 16.80 -12.80 2.44
N LEU A 249 15.88 -12.00 1.91
CA LEU A 249 15.30 -10.85 2.63
C LEU A 249 14.51 -11.28 3.88
N LEU A 250 13.80 -12.42 3.83
CA LEU A 250 13.11 -12.96 5.01
C LEU A 250 14.10 -13.46 6.08
N GLU A 251 15.22 -14.07 5.68
CA GLU A 251 16.29 -14.45 6.61
C GLU A 251 16.93 -13.22 7.26
N GLU A 252 17.19 -12.18 6.47
CA GLU A 252 17.70 -10.90 6.96
C GLU A 252 16.70 -10.23 7.92
N HIS A 253 15.40 -10.29 7.63
CA HIS A 253 14.37 -9.84 8.55
C HIS A 253 14.45 -10.57 9.90
N HIS A 254 14.59 -11.90 9.91
CA HIS A 254 14.75 -12.67 11.16
C HIS A 254 15.98 -12.25 11.95
N ARG A 255 17.08 -11.91 11.28
CA ARG A 255 18.31 -11.42 11.92
C ARG A 255 18.14 -10.03 12.53
N ARG A 256 17.38 -9.14 11.88
CA ARG A 256 17.14 -7.77 12.35
C ARG A 256 16.04 -7.67 13.40
N LEU A 257 15.02 -8.52 13.35
CA LEU A 257 13.82 -8.42 14.18
C LEU A 257 14.09 -8.32 15.69
N PRO A 258 15.03 -9.08 16.30
CA PRO A 258 15.35 -8.95 17.72
C PRO A 258 15.88 -7.57 18.12
N GLN A 259 16.50 -6.83 17.19
CA GLN A 259 17.13 -5.53 17.45
C GLN A 259 16.08 -4.42 17.60
N GLY A 260 14.93 -4.53 16.91
CA GLY A 260 13.87 -3.53 16.94
C GLY A 260 13.03 -3.52 18.22
N ARG A 261 13.18 -4.50 19.12
CA ARG A 261 12.45 -4.59 20.40
C ARG A 261 10.95 -4.33 20.23
N PHE A 262 10.33 -5.00 19.27
CA PHE A 262 8.89 -4.91 19.01
C PHE A 262 8.08 -5.55 20.15
N SER A 263 6.85 -5.07 20.35
CA SER A 263 5.89 -5.71 21.25
C SER A 263 5.58 -7.14 20.83
N LEU A 264 5.05 -7.93 21.77
CA LEU A 264 4.68 -9.33 21.50
C LEU A 264 3.63 -9.45 20.40
N LEU A 265 2.67 -8.52 20.35
CA LEU A 265 1.64 -8.50 19.30
C LEU A 265 2.25 -8.25 17.92
N SER A 266 3.12 -7.25 17.79
CA SER A 266 3.82 -6.93 16.55
C SER A 266 4.66 -8.13 16.08
N ARG A 267 5.42 -8.74 17.00
CA ARG A 267 6.23 -9.94 16.72
C ARG A 267 5.41 -11.15 16.28
N ALA A 268 4.19 -11.31 16.76
CA ALA A 268 3.29 -12.37 16.33
C ALA A 268 2.66 -12.06 14.95
N THR A 269 2.50 -10.77 14.63
CA THR A 269 1.86 -10.32 13.39
C THR A 269 2.76 -10.53 12.17
N PHE A 270 4.05 -10.20 12.26
CA PHE A 270 4.97 -10.27 11.12
C PHE A 270 5.02 -11.66 10.45
N PRO A 271 5.18 -12.77 11.20
CA PRO A 271 5.25 -14.09 10.59
C PRO A 271 3.93 -14.51 9.92
N LEU A 272 2.80 -14.18 10.55
CA LEU A 272 1.49 -14.67 10.12
C LEU A 272 0.95 -13.92 8.90
N VAL A 273 1.11 -12.59 8.89
CA VAL A 273 0.47 -11.74 7.89
C VAL A 273 1.37 -11.44 6.70
N TYR A 274 2.70 -11.39 6.89
CA TYR A 274 3.62 -10.97 5.85
C TYR A 274 4.60 -12.09 5.46
N GLU A 275 5.31 -12.67 6.42
CA GLU A 275 6.36 -13.64 6.11
C GLU A 275 5.83 -14.95 5.51
N ALA A 276 4.83 -15.57 6.15
CA ALA A 276 4.32 -16.86 5.70
C ALA A 276 3.71 -16.80 4.29
N PRO A 277 2.89 -15.78 3.94
CA PRO A 277 2.44 -15.58 2.55
C PRO A 277 3.60 -15.40 1.57
N ALA A 278 4.56 -14.50 1.85
CA ALA A 278 5.70 -14.24 0.99
C ALA A 278 6.54 -15.51 0.77
N ARG A 279 6.92 -16.19 1.85
CA ARG A 279 7.67 -17.46 1.83
C ARG A 279 6.93 -18.51 1.02
N LYS A 280 5.62 -18.65 1.20
CA LYS A 280 4.80 -19.61 0.44
C LYS A 280 4.88 -19.31 -1.06
N ARG A 281 4.72 -18.05 -1.46
CA ARG A 281 4.80 -17.66 -2.88
C ARG A 281 6.19 -17.90 -3.46
N PHE A 282 7.25 -17.49 -2.78
CA PHE A 282 8.61 -17.72 -3.25
C PHE A 282 8.90 -19.22 -3.43
N MET A 283 8.56 -20.05 -2.44
CA MET A 283 8.75 -21.50 -2.55
C MET A 283 7.92 -22.13 -3.67
N GLN A 284 6.74 -21.60 -3.96
CA GLN A 284 5.94 -22.01 -5.10
C GLN A 284 6.64 -21.67 -6.43
N VAL A 285 7.09 -20.42 -6.59
CA VAL A 285 7.81 -19.97 -7.79
C VAL A 285 9.06 -20.81 -8.04
N LEU A 286 9.83 -21.14 -7.00
CA LEU A 286 11.03 -21.99 -7.14
C LEU A 286 10.72 -23.44 -7.56
N ARG A 287 9.52 -23.95 -7.25
CA ARG A 287 9.06 -25.27 -7.71
C ARG A 287 8.59 -25.25 -9.16
N GLU A 288 7.95 -24.17 -9.57
CA GLU A 288 7.42 -23.95 -10.93
C GLU A 288 8.53 -23.57 -11.92
N CYS A 289 9.50 -22.77 -11.47
CA CYS A 289 10.64 -22.30 -12.26
C CYS A 289 11.87 -23.22 -12.11
N LYS A 290 11.68 -24.52 -12.35
CA LYS A 290 12.81 -25.42 -12.63
C LYS A 290 13.38 -25.04 -13.99
N VAL A 291 14.58 -24.48 -13.97
CA VAL A 291 15.39 -24.12 -15.14
C VAL A 291 16.47 -25.16 -15.29
#